data_AF-A0A831XJ11-F1
#
_entry.id   AF-A0A831XJ11-F1
#
_cell.length_a   1.000
_cell.length_b   1.000
_cell.length_c   1.000
_cell.angle_alpha   90.00
_cell.angle_beta   90.00
_cell.angle_gamma   90.00
#
_symmetry.space_group_name_H-M   'P 1'
#
loop_
_entity.id
_entity.type
_entity.pdbx_description
1 polymer ?
#
loop_
_entity_poly.entity_id
_entity_poly.type
_entity_poly.pdbx_seq_one_letter_code
_entity_poly.pdbx_strand_id
1 'polypeptide(L)' 'MSRSAHGGKDCEWDVCLAERPERRTGRVLYCGLGHPDDFKQLQFRRLLTNAFFWAMGSPVPAE' A
#
# COMPACT_ATOMS: atom_id res chain seq x y z
N MET A 1 -13.28 10.30 1.00
CA MET A 1 -13.07 10.22 2.46
C MET A 1 -11.71 9.60 2.71
N SER A 2 -10.67 10.42 2.82
CA SER A 2 -9.34 9.94 3.25
C SER A 2 -9.42 9.69 4.74
N ARG A 3 -9.37 8.42 5.18
CA ARG A 3 -9.20 8.11 6.60
C ARG A 3 -7.72 8.31 6.92
N SER A 4 -7.37 9.55 7.25
CA SER A 4 -6.11 9.88 7.90
C SER A 4 -6.16 9.40 9.34
N ALA A 5 -5.40 8.34 9.66
CA ALA A 5 -5.15 7.96 11.05
C ALA A 5 -4.33 9.08 11.70
N HIS A 6 -4.80 9.54 12.87
CA HIS A 6 -4.32 10.73 13.57
C HIS A 6 -2.85 10.64 14.00
N GLY A 7 -2.19 11.81 14.00
CA GLY A 7 -0.79 11.97 14.33
C GLY A 7 -0.42 11.69 15.80
N GLY A 8 0.72 11.03 15.94
CA GLY A 8 1.64 11.03 17.08
C GLY A 8 3.06 11.13 16.50
N LYS A 9 4.10 11.42 17.30
CA LYS A 9 5.48 11.68 16.83
C LYS A 9 6.23 10.43 16.29
N ASP A 10 5.50 9.53 15.65
CA ASP A 10 5.95 8.28 15.02
C ASP A 10 5.45 8.25 13.56
N CYS A 11 5.52 9.37 12.84
CA CYS A 11 5.10 9.45 11.44
C CYS A 11 6.17 8.84 10.52
N GLU A 12 6.31 7.52 10.57
CA GLU A 12 7.00 6.75 9.54
C GLU A 12 6.05 6.61 8.34
N TRP A 13 6.17 7.53 7.37
CA TRP A 13 5.29 7.66 6.20
C TRP A 13 5.58 6.61 5.10
N ASP A 14 5.93 5.39 5.47
CA ASP A 14 6.47 4.43 4.50
C ASP A 14 5.41 3.83 3.58
N VAL A 15 4.12 3.93 3.90
CA VAL A 15 3.03 3.36 3.10
C VAL A 15 1.79 4.26 3.12
N CYS A 16 1.37 4.76 1.96
CA CYS A 16 0.16 5.57 1.80
C CYS A 16 -0.79 4.94 0.76
N LEU A 17 -2.05 4.73 1.15
CA LEU A 17 -3.11 4.22 0.28
C LEU A 17 -4.14 5.33 -0.01
N ALA A 18 -4.51 5.49 -1.28
CA ALA A 18 -5.54 6.46 -1.69
C ALA A 18 -6.47 5.89 -2.76
N GLU A 19 -7.76 6.22 -2.66
CA GLU A 19 -8.79 5.94 -3.67
C GLU A 19 -9.32 7.27 -4.23
N ARG A 20 -9.39 7.41 -5.57
CA ARG A 20 -9.98 8.61 -6.20
C ARG A 20 -11.44 8.38 -6.62
N PRO A 21 -12.38 9.25 -6.20
CA PRO A 21 -13.81 9.06 -6.47
C PRO A 21 -14.28 9.52 -7.87
N GLU A 22 -13.45 10.16 -8.71
CA GLU A 22 -13.92 10.83 -9.93
C GLU A 22 -13.48 10.12 -11.22
N ARG A 23 -14.46 9.85 -12.13
CA ARG A 23 -14.49 9.32 -13.53
C ARG A 23 -13.48 8.24 -13.99
N ARG A 24 -12.29 8.14 -13.42
CA ARG A 24 -11.36 7.00 -13.47
C ARG A 24 -11.05 6.61 -12.02
N THR A 25 -11.85 5.71 -11.48
CA THR A 25 -11.62 5.11 -10.16
C THR A 25 -10.28 4.37 -10.19
N GLY A 26 -9.27 4.98 -9.59
CA GLY A 26 -7.92 4.43 -9.49
C GLY A 26 -7.52 4.36 -8.02
N ARG A 27 -6.91 3.23 -7.66
CA ARG A 27 -6.29 3.00 -6.35
C ARG A 27 -4.78 3.22 -6.48
N VAL A 28 -4.20 3.99 -5.57
CA VAL A 28 -2.77 4.32 -5.59
C VAL A 28 -2.15 3.88 -4.26
N LEU A 29 -1.10 3.06 -4.37
CA LEU A 29 -0.15 2.79 -3.29
C LEU A 29 1.10 3.63 -3.54
N TYR A 30 1.51 4.40 -2.54
CA TYR A 30 2.86 4.93 -2.44
C TYR A 30 3.60 4.20 -1.32
N CYS A 31 4.82 3.75 -1.59
CA CYS A 31 5.67 3.09 -0.61
C CYS A 31 7.06 3.75 -0.60
N GLY A 32 7.51 4.19 0.57
CA GLY A 32 8.86 4.74 0.80
C GLY A 32 9.94 3.66 0.91
N LEU A 33 9.55 2.40 1.06
CA LEU A 33 10.43 1.23 1.02
C LEU A 33 10.73 0.83 -0.43
N GLY A 34 11.81 0.07 -0.63
CA GLY A 34 12.22 -0.36 -1.97
C GLY A 34 13.72 -0.57 -2.12
N HIS A 35 14.49 -0.57 -1.04
CA HIS A 35 15.86 -1.01 -1.07
C HIS A 35 15.90 -2.48 -1.53
N PRO A 36 16.88 -2.93 -2.33
CA PRO A 36 16.97 -4.32 -2.77
C PRO A 36 16.91 -5.35 -1.63
N ASP A 37 17.38 -4.98 -0.44
CA ASP A 37 17.29 -5.85 0.75
C ASP A 37 15.89 -5.94 1.36
N ASP A 38 15.01 -4.96 1.17
CA ASP A 38 13.62 -5.03 1.62
C ASP A 38 12.92 -6.20 0.94
N PHE A 39 13.25 -6.46 -0.33
CA PHE A 39 12.76 -7.62 -1.07
C PHE A 39 13.27 -8.95 -0.53
N LYS A 40 14.22 -9.01 0.40
CA LYS A 40 14.58 -10.26 1.09
C LYS A 40 13.64 -10.56 2.24
N GLN A 41 12.91 -9.57 2.75
CA GLN A 41 11.95 -9.72 3.82
C GLN A 41 10.64 -10.29 3.30
N LEU A 42 10.17 -11.37 3.90
CA LEU A 42 8.91 -12.02 3.51
C LEU A 42 7.71 -11.07 3.68
N GLN A 43 7.75 -10.22 4.71
CA GLN A 43 6.71 -9.26 5.04
C GLN A 43 6.57 -8.19 3.96
N PHE A 44 7.69 -7.70 3.41
CA PHE A 44 7.66 -6.71 2.34
C PHE A 44 7.10 -7.30 1.03
N ARG A 45 7.47 -8.55 0.70
CA ARG A 45 6.87 -9.26 -0.44
C ARG A 45 5.36 -9.41 -0.29
N ARG A 46 4.90 -9.82 0.89
CA ARG A 46 3.47 -9.93 1.23
C ARG A 46 2.75 -8.59 1.10
N LEU A 47 3.35 -7.51 1.61
CA LEU A 47 2.81 -6.16 1.48
C LEU A 47 2.62 -5.79 0.00
N LEU A 48 3.65 -5.99 -0.83
CA LEU A 48 3.60 -5.69 -2.27
C LEU A 48 2.55 -6.53 -2.99
N THR A 49 2.49 -7.84 -2.73
CA THR A 49 1.47 -8.74 -3.31
C THR A 49 0.08 -8.23 -2.97
N ASN A 50 -0.20 -7.99 -1.69
CA ASN A 50 -1.51 -7.50 -1.25
C ASN A 50 -1.87 -6.16 -1.89
N ALA A 51 -0.90 -5.26 -1.98
CA ALA A 51 -1.11 -3.94 -2.56
C ALA A 51 -1.40 -3.98 -4.06
N PHE A 52 -0.74 -4.87 -4.82
CA PHE A 52 -1.05 -5.06 -6.24
C PHE A 52 -2.48 -5.56 -6.44
N PHE A 53 -2.90 -6.59 -5.71
CA PHE A 53 -4.27 -7.12 -5.81
C PHE A 53 -5.31 -6.09 -5.34
N TRP A 54 -5.01 -5.35 -4.27
CA TRP A 54 -5.85 -4.22 -3.84
C TRP A 54 -5.96 -3.16 -4.94
N ALA A 55 -4.86 -2.75 -5.57
CA ALA A 55 -4.86 -1.73 -6.61
C ALA A 55 -5.67 -2.14 -7.85
N MET A 56 -5.65 -3.44 -8.20
CA MET A 56 -6.45 -4.03 -9.27
C MET A 56 -7.92 -4.27 -8.88
N GLY A 57 -8.28 -4.14 -7.60
CA GLY A 57 -9.62 -4.50 -7.12
C GLY A 57 -9.90 -6.00 -7.17
N SER A 58 -8.85 -6.83 -7.12
CA SER A 58 -8.93 -8.29 -7.20
C SER A 58 -8.69 -8.93 -5.82
N PRO A 59 -9.20 -10.15 -5.57
CA PRO A 59 -8.90 -10.88 -4.34
C PRO A 59 -7.41 -11.20 -4.28
N VAL A 60 -6.84 -11.13 -3.07
CA VAL A 60 -5.47 -11.59 -2.80
C VAL A 60 -5.45 -13.12 -2.93
N PRO A 61 -4.46 -13.71 -3.63
CA PRO A 61 -4.33 -15.17 -3.73
C PRO A 61 -4.05 -15.78 -2.35
N ALA A 62 -4.58 -16.99 -2.12
CA ALA A 62 -4.16 -17.77 -0.96
C ALA A 62 -2.70 -18.20 -1.17
N GLU A 63 -1.85 -17.96 -0.16
CA GLU A 63 -0.45 -18.40 -0.13
C GLU A 63 -0.31 -19.92 -0.07
#